data_AF-A0A813IX95-F1
#
_entry.id   AF-A0A813IX95-F1
#
_cell.length_a   1.000
_cell.length_b   1.000
_cell.length_c   1.000
_cell.angle_alpha   90.00
_cell.angle_beta   90.00
_cell.angle_gamma   90.00
#
_symmetry.space_group_name_H-M   'P 1'
#
loop_
_entity.id
_entity.type
_entity.pdbx_description
1 polymer ?
#
loop_
_entity_poly.entity_id
_entity_poly.type
_entity_poly.pdbx_seq_one_letter_code
_entity_poly.pdbx_strand_id
1 'polypeptide(L)'
;MEACPMFLLPVPKGEGYQNFVWQVQENRILFKTIDGFQQNSPILDLSVTLFTELVGSHQLVLLFGEMQSGVFSKDEAALAIRYLREVYTDPEQFRWVKRFNHEARDFDYGEFTREFRPLERWQALGRRTASF
;
A
#
# COMPACT_ATOMS: atom_id res chain seq x y z
N MET A 1 4.58 5.51 -11.53
CA MET A 1 3.45 5.66 -10.59
C MET A 1 2.54 6.82 -10.98
N GLU A 2 3.05 7.89 -11.60
CA GLU A 2 2.26 9.09 -11.98
C GLU A 2 0.98 8.81 -12.79
N ALA A 3 1.01 7.87 -13.75
CA ALA A 3 -0.17 7.52 -14.54
C ALA A 3 -1.27 6.78 -13.75
N CYS A 4 -0.90 6.12 -12.65
CA CYS A 4 -1.82 5.39 -11.79
C CYS A 4 -1.49 5.71 -10.32
N PRO A 5 -1.83 6.92 -9.83
CA PRO A 5 -1.31 7.44 -8.57
C PRO A 5 -2.03 6.88 -7.34
N MET A 6 -3.13 6.14 -7.49
CA MET A 6 -3.98 5.74 -6.37
C MET A 6 -4.25 4.24 -6.36
N PHE A 7 -4.29 3.61 -5.18
CA PHE A 7 -4.81 2.25 -5.09
C PHE A 7 -5.23 1.87 -3.68
N LEU A 8 -5.71 0.64 -3.52
CA LEU A 8 -6.20 0.08 -2.27
C LEU A 8 -5.16 -0.83 -1.59
N LEU A 9 -5.14 -0.76 -0.27
CA LEU A 9 -4.41 -1.65 0.63
C LEU A 9 -5.42 -2.35 1.57
N PRO A 10 -5.79 -3.61 1.31
CA PRO A 10 -6.65 -4.38 2.19
C PRO A 10 -5.82 -5.06 3.29
N VAL A 11 -5.77 -4.48 4.49
CA VAL A 11 -5.04 -5.05 5.64
C VAL A 11 -5.94 -6.06 6.37
N PRO A 12 -5.56 -7.36 6.49
CA PRO A 12 -6.37 -8.34 7.20
C PRO A 12 -6.50 -8.00 8.68
N LYS A 13 -7.73 -7.97 9.19
CA LYS A 13 -8.06 -7.72 10.61
C LYS A 13 -9.20 -8.67 11.03
N GLY A 14 -8.89 -9.68 11.83
CA GLY A 14 -9.89 -10.69 12.25
C GLY A 14 -10.46 -11.44 11.04
N GLU A 15 -11.79 -11.43 10.89
CA GLU A 15 -12.52 -12.08 9.79
C GLU A 15 -12.69 -11.18 8.55
N GLY A 16 -12.18 -9.94 8.58
CA GLY A 16 -12.35 -8.97 7.50
C GLY A 16 -11.07 -8.21 7.15
N TYR A 17 -11.27 -7.10 6.44
CA TYR A 17 -10.19 -6.18 6.06
C TYR A 17 -10.46 -4.78 6.60
N GLN A 18 -9.39 -4.14 7.05
CA GLN A 18 -9.35 -2.70 7.14
C GLN A 18 -8.69 -2.15 5.87
N ASN A 19 -9.45 -1.37 5.11
CA ASN A 19 -9.00 -0.83 3.83
C ASN A 19 -8.40 0.56 3.98
N PHE A 20 -7.28 0.74 3.30
CA PHE A 20 -6.67 2.04 3.10
C PHE A 20 -6.61 2.36 1.61
N VAL A 21 -6.64 3.64 1.31
CA VAL A 21 -6.28 4.19 0.01
C VAL A 21 -4.90 4.79 0.16
N TRP A 22 -4.03 4.56 -0.81
CA TRP A 22 -2.86 5.42 -0.96
C TRP A 22 -2.99 6.32 -2.17
N GLN A 23 -2.35 7.48 -2.09
CA GLN A 23 -2.17 8.40 -3.19
C GLN A 23 -0.70 8.80 -3.31
N VAL A 24 -0.17 8.80 -4.53
CA VAL A 24 1.14 9.34 -4.85
C VAL A 24 1.01 10.84 -5.09
N GLN A 25 1.80 11.63 -4.39
CA GLN A 25 1.90 13.08 -4.54
C GLN A 25 3.39 13.45 -4.58
N GLU A 26 3.86 13.88 -5.74
CA GLU A 26 5.29 14.14 -5.98
C GLU A 26 6.15 12.91 -5.62
N ASN A 27 7.06 13.03 -4.65
CA ASN A 27 7.90 11.96 -4.14
C ASN A 27 7.33 11.28 -2.88
N ARG A 28 6.07 11.54 -2.54
CA ARG A 28 5.41 11.00 -1.34
C ARG A 28 4.28 10.05 -1.71
N ILE A 29 4.09 9.04 -0.88
CA ILE A 29 2.94 8.15 -0.92
C ILE A 29 2.19 8.29 0.40
N LEU A 30 0.94 8.70 0.32
CA LEU A 30 0.11 9.05 1.47
C LEU A 30 -0.98 8.01 1.64
N PHE A 31 -1.04 7.35 2.79
CA PHE A 31 -2.03 6.34 3.11
C PHE A 31 -3.08 6.92 4.08
N LYS A 32 -4.34 6.63 3.80
CA LYS A 32 -5.50 6.95 4.65
C LYS A 32 -6.47 5.80 4.67
N THR A 33 -7.18 5.62 5.78
CA THR A 33 -8.42 4.83 5.80
C THR A 33 -9.40 5.35 4.75
N ILE A 34 -10.30 4.48 4.27
CA ILE A 34 -11.37 4.86 3.33
C ILE A 34 -12.21 6.02 3.89
N ASP A 35 -12.58 5.96 5.17
CA ASP A 35 -13.36 7.00 5.82
C ASP A 35 -12.59 8.33 5.86
N GLY A 36 -11.32 8.29 6.25
CA GLY A 36 -10.45 9.47 6.25
C GLY A 36 -10.26 10.06 4.86
N PHE A 37 -10.20 9.22 3.83
CA PHE A 37 -10.14 9.64 2.43
C PHE A 37 -11.45 10.32 1.99
N GLN A 38 -12.61 9.69 2.23
CA GLN A 38 -13.92 10.22 1.84
C GLN A 38 -14.26 11.55 2.53
N GLN A 39 -13.83 11.72 3.78
CA GLN A 39 -14.04 12.94 4.56
C GLN A 39 -13.01 14.04 4.24
N ASN A 40 -12.07 13.79 3.33
CA ASN A 40 -10.94 14.68 3.06
C ASN A 40 -10.18 15.08 4.34
N SER A 41 -10.03 14.14 5.29
CA SER A 41 -9.33 14.39 6.54
C SER A 41 -7.90 14.86 6.28
N PRO A 42 -7.37 15.88 6.98
CA PRO A 42 -5.98 16.30 6.85
C PRO A 42 -5.01 15.29 7.49
N ILE A 43 -5.51 14.37 8.32
CA ILE A 43 -4.71 13.38 9.03
C ILE A 43 -4.34 12.25 8.07
N LEU A 44 -3.07 11.86 8.07
CA LEU A 44 -2.57 10.68 7.39
C LEU A 44 -2.44 9.51 8.37
N ASP A 45 -2.61 8.28 7.90
CA ASP A 45 -2.33 7.11 8.73
C ASP A 45 -0.87 6.69 8.60
N LEU A 46 -0.34 6.71 7.37
CA LEU A 46 1.06 6.48 7.05
C LEU A 46 1.46 7.42 5.90
N SER A 47 2.65 8.01 5.97
CA SER A 47 3.26 8.68 4.83
C SER A 47 4.63 8.07 4.53
N VAL A 48 4.96 7.97 3.25
CA VAL A 48 6.23 7.43 2.78
C VAL A 48 6.86 8.44 1.85
N THR A 49 8.07 8.89 2.14
CA THR A 49 8.83 9.81 1.30
C THR A 49 9.98 9.06 0.62
N LEU A 50 10.13 9.25 -0.69
CA LEU A 50 11.22 8.69 -1.49
C LEU A 50 12.27 9.77 -1.78
N PHE A 51 13.51 9.49 -1.40
CA PHE A 51 14.68 10.32 -1.66
C PHE A 51 15.50 9.69 -2.80
N THR A 52 15.58 10.38 -3.93
CA THR A 52 16.15 9.87 -5.19
C THR A 52 17.51 10.47 -5.53
N GLU A 53 18.07 11.30 -4.65
CA GLU A 53 19.32 12.03 -4.81
C GLU A 53 20.53 11.08 -5.02
N LEU A 54 20.44 9.85 -4.52
CA LEU A 54 21.49 8.84 -4.62
C LEU A 54 21.35 7.92 -5.83
N VAL A 55 20.32 8.08 -6.67
CA VAL A 55 20.09 7.20 -7.83
C VAL A 55 21.23 7.33 -8.84
N GLY A 56 21.65 8.56 -9.16
CA GLY A 56 22.68 8.80 -10.18
C GLY A 56 24.06 8.28 -9.79
N SER A 57 24.41 8.33 -8.50
CA SER A 57 25.75 7.98 -8.00
C SER A 57 25.86 6.56 -7.45
N HIS A 58 24.79 6.04 -6.84
CA HIS A 58 24.80 4.77 -6.10
C HIS A 58 23.68 3.81 -6.51
N GLN A 59 22.85 4.18 -7.50
CA GLN A 59 21.66 3.41 -7.91
C GLN A 59 20.75 3.07 -6.71
N LEU A 60 20.67 3.99 -5.74
CA LEU A 60 19.98 3.79 -4.46
C LEU A 60 18.88 4.84 -4.28
N VAL A 61 17.75 4.39 -3.73
CA VAL A 61 16.66 5.25 -3.24
C VAL A 61 16.53 5.03 -1.74
N LEU A 62 16.46 6.12 -0.96
CA LEU A 62 16.15 6.03 0.47
C LEU A 62 14.65 6.24 0.69
N LEU A 63 14.10 5.52 1.66
CA LEU A 63 12.70 5.56 2.00
C LEU A 63 12.53 5.92 3.48
N PHE A 64 11.70 6.93 3.74
CA PHE A 64 11.33 7.34 5.08
C PHE A 64 9.82 7.16 5.28
N GLY A 65 9.43 6.32 6.24
CA GLY A 65 8.04 6.07 6.60
C GLY A 65 7.69 6.73 7.94
N GLU A 66 6.60 7.48 7.98
CA GLU A 66 6.07 8.15 9.17
C GLU A 66 4.64 7.69 9.44
N MET A 67 4.40 7.11 10.63
CA MET A 67 3.06 6.77 11.12
C MET A 67 2.55 7.92 11.98
N GLN A 68 1.44 8.53 11.57
CA GLN A 68 0.87 9.70 12.27
C GLN A 68 -0.38 9.32 13.10
N SER A 69 -0.96 8.15 12.84
CA SER A 69 -2.05 7.58 13.62
C SER A 69 -1.65 6.25 14.25
N GLY A 70 -2.39 5.80 15.27
CA GLY A 70 -2.21 4.47 15.89
C GLY A 70 -2.86 3.33 15.11
N VAL A 71 -3.31 3.57 13.88
CA VAL A 71 -4.09 2.60 13.09
C VAL A 71 -3.19 1.52 12.48
N PHE A 72 -1.96 1.88 12.10
CA PHE A 72 -0.94 0.93 11.67
C PHE A 72 -0.05 0.50 12.85
N SER A 73 0.23 -0.80 12.95
CA SER A 73 1.43 -1.25 13.64
C SER A 73 2.68 -1.05 12.78
N LYS A 74 3.87 -1.07 13.38
CA LYS A 74 5.14 -0.97 12.64
C LYS A 74 5.29 -2.07 11.57
N ASP A 75 4.87 -3.29 11.90
CA ASP A 75 4.94 -4.42 10.99
C ASP A 75 3.94 -4.26 9.83
N GLU A 76 2.73 -3.76 10.12
CA GLU A 76 1.73 -3.47 9.09
C GLU A 76 2.19 -2.35 8.14
N ALA A 77 2.83 -1.30 8.66
CA ALA A 77 3.41 -0.24 7.84
C ALA A 77 4.54 -0.77 6.94
N ALA A 78 5.41 -1.64 7.46
CA ALA A 78 6.47 -2.28 6.67
C ALA A 78 5.88 -3.17 5.56
N LEU A 79 4.82 -3.93 5.87
CA LEU A 79 4.11 -4.75 4.89
C LEU A 79 3.38 -3.89 3.85
N ALA A 80 2.82 -2.73 4.23
CA ALA A 80 2.20 -1.78 3.32
C ALA A 80 3.20 -1.25 2.29
N ILE A 81 4.41 -0.91 2.72
CA ILE A 81 5.49 -0.45 1.82
C ILE A 81 5.93 -1.57 0.87
N ARG A 82 6.06 -2.82 1.38
CA ARG A 82 6.37 -3.97 0.55
C ARG A 82 5.27 -4.22 -0.49
N TYR A 83 4.02 -4.16 -0.06
CA TYR A 83 2.84 -4.31 -0.91
C TYR A 83 2.81 -3.28 -2.03
N LEU A 84 2.99 -2.00 -1.66
CA LEU A 84 3.11 -0.89 -2.60
C LEU A 84 4.17 -1.19 -3.68
N ARG A 85 5.38 -1.61 -3.27
CA ARG A 85 6.42 -1.95 -4.24
C ARG A 85 5.96 -3.06 -5.18
N GLU A 86 5.43 -4.15 -4.64
CA GLU A 86 5.10 -5.34 -5.40
C GLU A 86 4.04 -5.06 -6.48
N VAL A 87 2.97 -4.35 -6.12
CA VAL A 87 1.88 -4.05 -7.06
C VAL A 87 2.30 -3.15 -8.22
N TYR A 88 3.37 -2.37 -8.08
CA TYR A 88 3.93 -1.55 -9.17
C TYR A 88 5.08 -2.23 -9.93
N THR A 89 5.62 -3.35 -9.42
CA THR A 89 6.72 -4.08 -10.07
C THR A 89 6.28 -5.33 -10.80
N ASP A 90 5.21 -5.98 -10.36
CA ASP A 90 4.66 -7.18 -10.99
C ASP A 90 3.54 -6.79 -11.97
N PRO A 91 3.68 -7.06 -13.29
CA PRO A 91 2.66 -6.73 -14.28
C PRO A 91 1.28 -7.36 -14.01
N GLU A 92 1.24 -8.56 -13.43
CA GLU A 92 -0.02 -9.23 -13.11
C GLU A 92 -0.75 -8.54 -11.97
N GLN A 93 -0.01 -7.98 -11.01
CA GLN A 93 -0.57 -7.21 -9.91
C GLN A 93 -0.92 -5.79 -10.34
N PHE A 94 -0.06 -5.19 -11.17
CA PHE A 94 -0.23 -3.83 -11.68
C PHE A 94 -1.50 -3.67 -12.51
N ARG A 95 -2.01 -4.75 -13.14
CA ARG A 95 -3.32 -4.72 -13.84
C ARG A 95 -4.44 -4.20 -12.95
N TRP A 96 -4.43 -4.53 -11.66
CA TRP A 96 -5.43 -4.08 -10.70
C TRP A 96 -5.30 -2.60 -10.40
N VAL A 97 -4.07 -2.13 -10.21
CA VAL A 97 -3.75 -0.70 -10.04
C VAL A 97 -4.23 0.08 -11.28
N LYS A 98 -3.92 -0.40 -12.47
CA LYS A 98 -4.32 0.23 -13.74
C LYS A 98 -5.84 0.30 -13.87
N ARG A 99 -6.55 -0.81 -13.63
CA ARG A 99 -8.02 -0.87 -13.69
C ARG A 99 -8.64 0.09 -12.68
N PHE A 100 -8.14 0.15 -11.45
CA PHE A 100 -8.64 1.08 -10.44
C PHE A 100 -8.50 2.56 -10.86
N ASN A 101 -7.40 2.95 -11.50
CA ASN A 101 -7.17 4.35 -11.88
C ASN A 101 -7.87 4.76 -13.20
N HIS A 102 -8.05 3.85 -14.15
CA HIS A 102 -8.56 4.19 -15.49
C HIS A 102 -9.96 3.65 -15.78
N GLU A 103 -10.37 2.59 -15.10
CA GLU A 103 -11.59 1.82 -15.33
C GLU A 103 -12.32 1.59 -13.99
N ALA A 104 -12.36 2.61 -13.12
CA ALA A 104 -12.81 2.48 -11.74
C ALA A 104 -14.24 1.90 -11.60
N ARG A 105 -15.11 2.10 -12.60
CA ARG A 105 -16.48 1.55 -12.63
C ARG A 105 -16.50 0.03 -12.81
N ASP A 106 -15.47 -0.52 -13.44
CA ASP A 106 -15.33 -1.95 -13.75
C ASP A 106 -14.40 -2.65 -12.74
N PHE A 107 -13.94 -1.93 -11.71
CA PHE A 107 -13.12 -2.50 -10.65
C PHE A 107 -13.99 -3.26 -9.64
N ASP A 108 -13.91 -4.60 -9.67
CA ASP A 108 -14.55 -5.46 -8.67
C ASP A 108 -13.61 -5.72 -7.49
N TYR A 109 -13.92 -5.14 -6.34
CA TYR A 109 -13.15 -5.32 -5.11
C TYR A 109 -13.18 -6.76 -4.56
N GLY A 110 -14.29 -7.48 -4.76
CA GLY A 110 -14.44 -8.86 -4.32
C GLY A 110 -13.66 -9.85 -5.18
N GLU A 111 -13.56 -9.61 -6.49
CA GLU A 111 -12.64 -10.32 -7.39
C GLU A 111 -11.19 -10.06 -7.00
N PHE A 112 -10.82 -8.78 -6.89
CA PHE A 112 -9.48 -8.36 -6.49
C PHE A 112 -9.01 -9.01 -5.18
N THR A 113 -9.82 -8.95 -4.12
CA THR A 113 -9.44 -9.56 -2.83
C THR A 113 -9.50 -11.08 -2.84
N ARG A 114 -10.15 -11.75 -3.80
CA ARG A 114 -10.06 -13.22 -3.96
C ARG A 114 -8.78 -13.64 -4.66
N GLU A 115 -8.38 -12.90 -5.70
CA GLU A 115 -7.19 -13.23 -6.49
C GLU A 115 -5.89 -12.77 -5.83
N PHE A 116 -5.92 -11.65 -5.10
CA PHE A 116 -4.72 -11.00 -4.59
C PHE A 116 -4.73 -10.82 -3.07
N ARG A 117 -4.03 -11.73 -2.37
CA ARG A 117 -3.91 -11.76 -0.90
C ARG A 117 -2.47 -11.82 -0.37
N PRO A 118 -1.56 -10.95 -0.85
CA PRO A 118 -0.15 -11.02 -0.45
C PRO A 118 0.06 -10.77 1.06
N LEU A 119 -0.73 -9.89 1.68
CA LEU A 119 -0.59 -9.55 3.10
C LEU A 119 -0.90 -10.74 4.00
N GLU A 120 -1.95 -11.49 3.72
CA GLU A 120 -2.30 -12.71 4.46
C GLU A 120 -1.18 -13.75 4.36
N ARG A 121 -0.66 -13.94 3.14
CA ARG A 121 0.45 -14.87 2.89
C ARG A 121 1.69 -14.46 3.69
N TRP A 122 2.04 -13.18 3.73
CA TRP A 122 3.24 -12.71 4.45
C TRP A 122 3.07 -12.75 5.96
N GLN A 123 1.90 -12.39 6.48
CA GLN A 123 1.59 -12.53 7.90
C GLN A 123 1.66 -14.00 8.34
N ALA A 124 1.13 -14.94 7.52
CA ALA A 124 1.22 -16.36 7.79
C ALA A 124 2.67 -16.89 7.78
N LEU A 125 3.51 -16.41 6.85
CA LEU A 125 4.92 -16.79 6.78
C LEU A 125 5.73 -16.22 7.96
N GLY A 126 5.50 -14.97 8.34
CA GLY A 126 6.18 -14.33 9.48
C GLY A 126 5.85 -14.99 10.82
N ARG A 127 4.61 -15.45 11.01
CA ARG A 127 4.20 -16.21 12.20
C ARG A 127 4.88 -17.57 12.32
N ARG A 128 5.19 -18.23 11.19
CA ARG A 128 5.88 -19.54 11.19
C ARG A 128 7.36 -19.45 11.56
N THR A 129 8.02 -18.31 11.33
CA THR A 129 9.43 -18.09 11.68
C THR A 129 9.65 -17.60 13.12
N ALA A 130 8.61 -17.14 13.81
CA ALA A 130 8.68 -16.64 15.19
C ALA A 130 8.38 -17.71 16.26
N SER A 131 8.25 -18.98 15.86
CA SER A 131 8.04 -20.13 16.75
C SER A 131 9.34 -20.92 16.93
N PHE A 132 10.31 -20.34 17.64
CA PHE A 132 11.51 -21.04 18.13
C PHE A 132 11.86 -20.52 19.52
#